data_AF-A0A966DXK4-F1
#
_entry.id   AF-A0A966DXK4-F1
#
_cell.length_a   1.000
_cell.length_b   1.000
_cell.length_c   1.000
_cell.angle_alpha   90.00
_cell.angle_beta   90.00
_cell.angle_gamma   90.00
#
_symmetry.space_group_name_H-M   'P 1'
#
loop_
_entity.id
_entity.type
_entity.pdbx_description
1 polymer ?
#
loop_
_entity_poly.entity_id
_entity_poly.type
_entity_poly.pdbx_seq_one_letter_code
_entity_poly.pdbx_strand_id
1 'polypeptide(L)'
;MEEQPQQDTNFDPLFVRNMLESSLRIGLVFLLLVWSYDIIRPFMVPLLWGSIIAMAAFPLVTWLEPKLGGRRGLTCTLISLFFILALVIPTWIVTDSMLGGLKKLHVAIEAGELRVPAPPASVEEWPVIGERTFAVWSEASRDLDAVIKKNSEQIKDVLGALLKRMGSSLMGVLMFVIALIIAGGLMTFADSCAAAANRIFVRIGGLKPGGEWAPMTVATVRNVLKGVIGVALIQTVLVAIGLFVA
;
A
#
# COMPACT_ATOMS: atom_id res chain seq x y z
N MET A 1 -52.08 50.75 -33.21
CA MET A 1 -52.05 49.50 -32.44
C MET A 1 -50.88 48.71 -33.00
N GLU A 2 -49.81 48.59 -32.22
CA GLU A 2 -48.57 47.93 -32.61
C GLU A 2 -48.81 46.43 -32.85
N GLU A 3 -48.53 45.95 -34.06
CA GLU A 3 -48.27 44.52 -34.29
C GLU A 3 -46.80 44.25 -33.96
N GLN A 4 -46.55 43.55 -32.86
CA GLN A 4 -45.21 43.04 -32.54
C GLN A 4 -44.88 41.87 -33.48
N PRO A 5 -43.68 41.80 -34.08
CA PRO A 5 -43.27 40.65 -34.86
C PRO A 5 -43.01 39.48 -33.92
N GLN A 6 -43.80 38.42 -34.05
CA GLN A 6 -43.63 37.18 -33.33
C GLN A 6 -42.36 36.49 -33.82
N GLN A 7 -41.33 36.49 -32.97
CA GLN A 7 -40.00 35.99 -33.29
C GLN A 7 -40.02 34.46 -33.19
N ASP A 8 -40.33 33.78 -34.30
CA ASP A 8 -40.29 32.31 -34.39
C ASP A 8 -38.83 31.83 -34.32
N THR A 9 -38.34 31.59 -33.10
CA THR A 9 -37.11 30.83 -32.86
C THR A 9 -37.37 29.34 -33.12
N ASN A 10 -37.61 28.99 -34.37
CA ASN A 10 -37.81 27.61 -34.79
C ASN A 10 -36.44 26.95 -34.93
N PHE A 11 -35.91 26.41 -33.83
CA PHE A 11 -34.70 25.59 -33.88
C PHE A 11 -34.96 24.37 -34.77
N ASP A 12 -34.07 24.12 -35.73
CA ASP A 12 -34.18 22.98 -36.62
C ASP A 12 -34.28 21.68 -35.78
N PRO A 13 -35.40 20.94 -35.84
CA PRO A 13 -35.62 19.77 -34.98
C PRO A 13 -34.56 18.68 -35.21
N LEU A 14 -33.94 18.67 -36.39
CA LEU A 14 -32.80 17.80 -36.71
C LEU A 14 -31.53 18.16 -35.95
N PHE A 15 -31.25 19.46 -35.77
CA PHE A 15 -30.09 19.93 -35.02
C PHE A 15 -30.20 19.58 -33.53
N VAL A 16 -31.38 19.85 -32.94
CA VAL A 16 -31.67 19.51 -31.54
C VAL A 16 -31.58 18.00 -31.30
N ARG A 17 -32.13 17.17 -32.19
CA ARG A 17 -32.04 15.70 -32.10
C ARG A 17 -30.60 15.19 -32.16
N ASN A 18 -29.78 15.71 -33.09
CA ASN A 18 -28.38 15.28 -33.22
C ASN A 18 -27.53 15.72 -32.02
N MET A 19 -27.79 16.91 -31.47
CA MET A 19 -27.13 17.37 -30.24
C MET A 19 -27.54 16.54 -29.03
N LEU A 20 -28.83 16.22 -28.88
CA LEU A 20 -29.32 15.33 -27.82
C LEU A 20 -28.71 13.94 -27.95
N GLU A 21 -28.69 13.35 -29.16
CA GLU A 21 -28.11 12.03 -29.41
C GLU A 21 -26.60 12.00 -29.13
N SER A 22 -25.85 13.02 -29.58
CA SER A 22 -24.42 13.14 -29.30
C SER A 22 -24.14 13.33 -27.82
N SER A 23 -24.91 14.18 -27.14
CA SER A 23 -24.77 14.43 -25.70
C SER A 23 -25.12 13.18 -24.88
N LEU A 24 -26.16 12.44 -25.27
CA LEU A 24 -26.52 11.17 -24.65
C LEU A 24 -25.44 10.12 -24.87
N ARG A 25 -24.86 10.03 -26.08
CA ARG A 25 -23.79 9.06 -26.37
C ARG A 25 -22.53 9.37 -25.58
N ILE A 26 -22.13 10.64 -25.51
CA ILE A 26 -21.00 11.08 -24.69
C ILE A 26 -21.29 10.82 -23.21
N GLY A 27 -22.50 11.13 -22.74
CA GLY A 27 -22.93 10.85 -21.36
C GLY A 27 -22.90 9.36 -21.02
N LEU A 28 -23.37 8.50 -21.91
CA LEU A 28 -23.31 7.04 -21.76
C LEU A 28 -21.86 6.52 -21.73
N VAL A 29 -21.00 7.01 -22.62
CA VAL A 29 -19.57 6.66 -22.62
C VAL A 29 -18.91 7.11 -21.33
N PHE A 30 -19.20 8.33 -20.87
CA PHE A 30 -18.66 8.85 -19.62
C PHE A 30 -19.12 8.01 -18.42
N LEU A 31 -20.39 7.65 -18.35
CA LEU A 31 -20.94 6.81 -17.27
C LEU A 31 -20.31 5.41 -17.29
N LEU A 32 -20.13 4.83 -18.49
CA LEU A 32 -19.44 3.55 -18.67
C LEU A 32 -17.97 3.63 -18.21
N LEU A 33 -17.28 4.74 -18.51
CA LEU A 33 -15.91 4.97 -18.05
C LEU A 33 -15.82 5.08 -16.53
N VAL A 34 -16.75 5.79 -15.88
CA VAL A 34 -16.80 5.91 -14.42
C VAL A 34 -17.05 4.55 -13.78
N TRP A 35 -18.04 3.79 -14.27
CA TRP A 35 -18.31 2.44 -13.77
C TRP A 35 -17.16 1.48 -14.01
N SER A 36 -16.51 1.55 -15.18
CA SER A 36 -15.32 0.75 -15.46
C SER A 36 -14.17 1.11 -14.51
N TYR A 37 -13.98 2.39 -14.23
CA TYR A 37 -12.97 2.86 -13.28
C TYR A 37 -13.24 2.35 -11.86
N ASP A 38 -14.49 2.39 -11.37
CA ASP A 38 -14.82 1.91 -10.03
C ASP A 38 -14.55 0.42 -9.84
N ILE A 39 -14.76 -0.39 -10.88
CA ILE A 39 -14.44 -1.82 -10.89
C ILE A 39 -12.91 -2.04 -10.83
N ILE A 40 -12.14 -1.22 -11.55
CA ILE A 40 -10.67 -1.33 -11.63
C ILE A 40 -9.99 -0.71 -10.40
N ARG A 41 -10.61 0.28 -9.76
CA ARG A 41 -10.11 1.05 -8.61
C ARG A 41 -9.43 0.21 -7.52
N PRO A 42 -10.00 -0.91 -7.01
CA PRO A 42 -9.33 -1.71 -5.98
C PRO A 42 -8.04 -2.38 -6.46
N PHE A 43 -7.89 -2.60 -7.78
CA PHE A 43 -6.70 -3.21 -8.38
C PHE A 43 -5.62 -2.19 -8.76
N MET A 44 -5.94 -0.90 -8.79
CA MET A 44 -4.99 0.15 -9.16
C MET A 44 -3.76 0.17 -8.24
N VAL A 45 -3.97 0.06 -6.92
CA VAL A 45 -2.88 0.04 -5.94
C VAL A 45 -1.92 -1.13 -6.18
N PRO A 46 -2.37 -2.40 -6.21
CA PRO A 46 -1.46 -3.51 -6.47
C PRO A 46 -0.89 -3.51 -7.89
N LEU A 47 -1.61 -3.00 -8.89
CA LEU A 47 -1.11 -2.86 -10.26
C LEU A 47 0.05 -1.84 -10.34
N LEU A 48 -0.09 -0.69 -9.70
CA LEU A 48 0.96 0.33 -9.64
C LEU A 48 2.19 -0.18 -8.89
N TRP A 49 1.99 -0.76 -7.70
CA TRP A 49 3.09 -1.38 -6.95
C TRP A 49 3.76 -2.50 -7.76
N GLY A 50 2.98 -3.37 -8.40
CA GLY A 50 3.49 -4.44 -9.23
C GLY A 50 4.30 -3.93 -10.42
N SER A 51 3.85 -2.84 -11.05
CA SER A 51 4.59 -2.18 -12.15
C SER A 51 5.92 -1.59 -11.68
N ILE A 52 5.92 -0.89 -10.54
CA ILE A 52 7.12 -0.33 -9.93
C ILE A 52 8.13 -1.45 -9.61
N ILE A 53 7.67 -2.51 -8.95
CA ILE A 53 8.51 -3.66 -8.58
C ILE A 53 9.02 -4.37 -9.83
N ALA A 54 8.19 -4.57 -10.86
CA ALA A 54 8.62 -5.16 -12.12
C ALA A 54 9.75 -4.34 -12.76
N MET A 55 9.63 -3.01 -12.83
CA MET A 55 10.69 -2.15 -13.37
C MET A 55 11.98 -2.20 -12.53
N ALA A 56 11.84 -2.32 -11.21
CA ALA A 56 12.94 -2.41 -10.25
C ALA A 56 13.70 -3.74 -10.36
N ALA A 57 12.95 -4.83 -10.46
CA ALA A 57 13.46 -6.20 -10.44
C ALA A 57 13.86 -6.70 -11.84
N PHE A 58 13.45 -6.02 -12.91
CA PHE A 58 13.80 -6.41 -14.27
C PHE A 58 15.31 -6.62 -14.53
N PRO A 59 16.25 -5.79 -13.99
CA PRO A 59 17.68 -6.05 -14.12
C PRO A 59 18.10 -7.41 -13.55
N LEU A 60 17.45 -7.87 -12.47
CA LEU A 60 17.68 -9.19 -11.88
C LEU A 60 17.21 -10.31 -12.82
N VAL A 61 16.07 -10.13 -13.50
CA VAL A 61 15.58 -11.07 -14.53
C VAL A 61 16.60 -11.19 -15.64
N THR A 62 17.07 -10.07 -16.21
CA THR A 62 18.04 -10.08 -17.33
C THR A 62 19.39 -10.69 -16.95
N TRP A 63 19.77 -10.62 -15.67
CA TRP A 63 21.00 -11.22 -15.17
C TRP A 63 20.87 -12.73 -14.90
N LEU A 64 19.69 -13.19 -14.48
CA LEU A 64 19.44 -14.56 -14.07
C LEU A 64 18.91 -15.45 -15.22
N GLU A 65 18.19 -14.87 -16.17
CA GLU A 65 17.67 -15.53 -17.37
C GLU A 65 18.72 -16.31 -18.17
N PRO A 66 19.90 -15.74 -18.52
CA PRO A 66 20.93 -16.49 -19.24
C PRO A 66 21.51 -17.65 -18.42
N LYS A 67 21.51 -17.54 -17.07
CA LYS A 67 21.98 -18.61 -16.18
C LYS A 67 21.00 -19.76 -16.05
N LEU A 68 19.72 -19.51 -16.28
CA LEU A 68 18.62 -20.49 -16.22
C LEU A 68 18.25 -21.03 -17.61
N GLY A 69 19.17 -20.94 -18.58
CA GLY A 69 18.99 -21.48 -19.92
C GLY A 69 18.01 -20.69 -20.80
N GLY A 70 17.86 -19.38 -20.56
CA GLY A 70 17.01 -18.50 -21.38
C GLY A 70 15.51 -18.64 -21.11
N ARG A 71 15.10 -19.35 -20.04
CA ARG A 71 13.70 -19.56 -19.70
C ARG A 71 13.15 -18.36 -18.90
N ARG A 72 12.74 -17.30 -19.62
CA ARG A 72 12.21 -16.05 -19.01
C ARG A 72 11.08 -16.29 -18.01
N GLY A 73 10.07 -17.07 -18.39
CA GLY A 73 8.91 -17.35 -17.53
C GLY A 73 9.30 -18.04 -16.21
N LEU A 74 10.23 -18.99 -16.26
CA LEU A 74 10.74 -19.67 -15.06
C LEU A 74 11.53 -18.70 -14.18
N THR A 75 12.37 -17.87 -14.79
CA THR A 75 13.18 -16.84 -14.11
C THR A 75 12.30 -15.85 -13.35
N CYS A 76 11.27 -15.31 -14.01
CA CYS A 76 10.32 -14.38 -13.40
C CYS A 76 9.55 -15.00 -12.24
N THR A 77 9.09 -16.25 -12.39
CA THR A 77 8.38 -16.98 -11.33
C THR A 77 9.27 -17.21 -10.12
N LEU A 78 10.52 -17.63 -10.32
CA LEU A 78 11.47 -17.82 -9.21
C LEU A 78 11.77 -16.52 -8.46
N ILE A 79 12.01 -15.42 -9.18
CA ILE A 79 12.27 -14.10 -8.57
C ILE A 79 11.04 -13.63 -7.78
N SER A 80 9.84 -13.77 -8.36
CA SER A 80 8.60 -13.35 -7.71
C SER A 80 8.32 -14.19 -6.47
N LEU A 81 8.52 -15.52 -6.56
CA LEU A 81 8.37 -16.42 -5.42
C LEU A 81 9.38 -16.10 -4.32
N PHE A 82 10.63 -15.81 -4.68
CA PHE A 82 11.64 -15.39 -3.72
C PHE A 82 11.22 -14.12 -2.96
N PHE A 83 10.74 -13.08 -3.64
CA PHE A 83 10.27 -11.87 -2.97
C PHE A 83 9.01 -12.10 -2.12
N ILE A 84 8.09 -12.96 -2.57
CA ILE A 84 6.91 -13.33 -1.77
C ILE A 84 7.36 -14.02 -0.48
N LEU A 85 8.26 -14.99 -0.56
CA LEU A 85 8.78 -15.69 0.61
C LEU A 85 9.55 -14.74 1.54
N ALA A 86 10.40 -13.88 0.99
CA ALA A 86 11.16 -12.88 1.75
C ALA A 86 10.26 -11.90 2.51
N LEU A 87 9.04 -11.64 2.02
CA LEU A 87 8.05 -10.80 2.69
C LEU A 87 7.19 -11.58 3.70
N VAL A 88 6.67 -12.73 3.28
CA VAL A 88 5.66 -13.49 4.05
C VAL A 88 6.28 -14.14 5.28
N ILE A 89 7.50 -14.68 5.17
CA ILE A 89 8.15 -15.39 6.30
C ILE A 89 8.35 -14.46 7.51
N PRO A 90 9.01 -13.29 7.39
CA PRO A 90 9.17 -12.40 8.53
C PRO A 90 7.84 -11.86 9.05
N THR A 91 6.91 -11.54 8.16
CA THR A 91 5.57 -11.06 8.56
C THR A 91 4.85 -12.11 9.41
N TRP A 92 4.92 -13.38 9.01
CA TRP A 92 4.30 -14.47 9.74
C TRP A 92 4.93 -14.65 11.13
N ILE A 93 6.26 -14.63 11.23
CA ILE A 93 6.99 -14.73 12.51
C ILE A 93 6.60 -13.58 13.46
N VAL A 94 6.56 -12.35 12.97
CA VAL A 94 6.19 -11.17 13.77
C VAL A 94 4.73 -11.27 14.22
N THR A 95 3.83 -11.66 13.31
CA THR A 95 2.40 -11.79 13.62
C THR A 95 2.17 -12.87 14.67
N ASP A 96 2.81 -14.03 14.52
CA ASP A 96 2.71 -15.14 15.47
C ASP A 96 3.26 -14.74 16.84
N SER A 97 4.42 -14.09 16.88
CA SER A 97 5.02 -13.59 18.13
C SER A 97 4.11 -12.59 18.85
N MET A 98 3.46 -11.69 18.12
CA MET A 98 2.51 -10.75 18.70
C MET A 98 1.27 -11.47 19.25
N LEU A 99 0.64 -12.36 18.47
CA LEU A 99 -0.52 -13.12 18.93
C LEU A 99 -0.19 -14.00 20.15
N GLY A 100 0.99 -14.63 20.16
CA GLY A 100 1.50 -15.39 21.30
C GLY A 100 1.71 -14.51 22.53
N GLY A 101 2.28 -13.30 22.35
CA GLY A 101 2.43 -12.31 23.40
C GLY A 101 1.10 -11.88 24.03
N LEU A 102 0.09 -11.59 23.21
CA LEU A 102 -1.25 -11.25 23.70
C LEU A 102 -1.90 -12.40 24.48
N LYS A 103 -1.78 -13.64 24.00
CA LYS A 103 -2.32 -14.82 24.70
C LYS A 103 -1.62 -15.03 26.05
N LYS A 104 -0.29 -14.94 26.08
CA LYS A 104 0.50 -15.06 27.32
C LYS A 104 0.13 -13.97 28.31
N LEU A 105 -0.03 -12.73 27.85
CA LEU A 105 -0.46 -11.62 28.68
C LEU A 105 -1.86 -11.87 29.27
N HIS A 106 -2.80 -12.33 28.44
CA HIS A 106 -4.16 -12.63 28.89
C HIS A 106 -4.18 -13.73 29.97
N VAL A 107 -3.48 -14.83 29.73
CA VAL A 107 -3.37 -15.94 30.70
C VAL A 107 -2.68 -15.49 32.00
N ALA A 108 -1.62 -14.70 31.92
CA ALA A 108 -0.91 -14.22 33.10
C ALA A 108 -1.73 -13.21 33.92
N ILE A 109 -2.64 -12.45 33.29
CA ILE A 109 -3.62 -11.60 33.97
C ILE A 109 -4.66 -12.49 34.67
N GLU A 110 -5.25 -13.47 33.98
CA GLU A 110 -6.23 -14.39 34.57
C GLU A 110 -5.66 -15.22 35.73
N ALA A 111 -4.40 -15.62 35.64
CA ALA A 111 -3.72 -16.38 36.69
C ALA A 111 -3.30 -15.51 37.90
N GLY A 112 -3.40 -14.19 37.82
CA GLY A 112 -2.96 -13.27 38.89
C GLY A 112 -1.44 -13.27 39.13
N GLU A 113 -0.66 -13.84 38.20
CA GLU A 113 0.81 -13.99 38.33
C GLU A 113 1.59 -12.74 37.87
N LEU A 114 0.91 -11.80 37.18
CA LEU A 114 1.50 -10.57 36.70
C LEU A 114 1.72 -9.56 37.84
N ARG A 115 2.93 -9.56 38.41
CA ARG A 115 3.39 -8.51 39.31
C ARG A 115 4.02 -7.36 38.51
N VAL A 116 3.32 -6.24 38.44
CA VAL A 116 3.88 -5.00 37.88
C VAL A 116 4.87 -4.40 38.89
N PRO A 117 6.15 -4.20 38.51
CA PRO A 117 7.12 -3.59 39.40
C PRO A 117 6.76 -2.13 39.69
N ALA A 118 7.21 -1.59 40.82
CA ALA A 118 7.00 -0.18 41.15
C ALA A 118 7.66 0.72 40.08
N PRO A 119 7.03 1.85 39.70
CA PRO A 119 7.60 2.76 38.72
C PRO A 119 8.91 3.39 39.23
N PRO A 120 9.96 3.49 38.39
CA PRO A 120 11.17 4.23 38.77
C PRO A 120 10.88 5.72 38.91
N ALA A 121 11.57 6.39 39.86
CA ALA A 121 11.38 7.82 40.15
C ALA A 121 11.57 8.72 38.91
N SER A 122 12.43 8.31 37.96
CA SER A 122 12.66 9.03 36.70
C SER A 122 11.43 9.12 35.79
N VAL A 123 10.36 8.36 36.04
CA VAL A 123 9.09 8.45 35.29
C VAL A 123 8.27 9.65 35.75
N GLU A 124 8.38 10.04 37.01
CA GLU A 124 7.65 11.20 37.57
C GLU A 124 8.16 12.52 36.98
N GLU A 125 9.47 12.59 36.67
CA GLU A 125 10.15 13.76 36.10
C GLU A 125 9.81 14.02 34.62
N TRP A 126 8.97 13.20 33.98
CA TRP A 126 8.64 13.37 32.56
C TRP A 126 7.75 14.60 32.32
N PRO A 127 8.17 15.54 31.46
CA PRO A 127 7.63 16.90 31.42
C PRO A 127 6.18 17.05 30.92
N VAL A 128 5.55 15.98 30.42
CA VAL A 128 4.19 16.03 29.82
C VAL A 128 3.23 14.98 30.40
N ILE A 129 3.74 13.84 30.89
CA ILE A 129 2.92 12.70 31.31
C ILE A 129 3.34 12.10 32.66
N GLY A 130 4.44 12.57 33.26
CA GLY A 130 5.12 11.88 34.36
C GLY A 130 4.25 11.59 35.58
N GLU A 131 3.61 12.61 36.16
CA GLU A 131 2.76 12.45 37.35
C GLU A 131 1.58 11.48 37.12
N ARG A 132 0.91 11.57 35.96
CA ARG A 132 -0.23 10.70 35.65
C ARG A 132 0.21 9.26 35.40
N THR A 133 1.31 9.07 34.67
CA THR A 133 1.87 7.75 34.39
C THR A 133 2.40 7.10 35.67
N PHE A 134 3.09 7.86 36.53
CA PHE A 134 3.58 7.39 37.82
C PHE A 134 2.43 6.97 38.74
N ALA A 135 1.36 7.77 38.83
CA ALA A 135 0.19 7.45 39.64
C ALA A 135 -0.52 6.17 39.17
N VAL A 136 -0.77 6.04 37.87
CA VAL A 136 -1.44 4.85 37.30
C VAL A 136 -0.55 3.61 37.39
N TRP A 137 0.75 3.73 37.16
CA TRP A 137 1.70 2.62 37.31
C TRP A 137 1.82 2.20 38.78
N SER A 138 1.88 3.16 39.71
CA SER A 138 1.88 2.85 41.14
C SER A 138 0.58 2.16 41.58
N GLU A 139 -0.58 2.57 41.06
CA GLU A 139 -1.87 1.90 41.31
C GLU A 139 -1.84 0.47 40.75
N ALA A 140 -1.33 0.28 39.53
CA ALA A 140 -1.21 -1.03 38.88
C ALA A 140 -0.20 -1.96 39.57
N SER A 141 0.85 -1.42 40.21
CA SER A 141 1.80 -2.20 41.00
C SER A 141 1.22 -2.72 42.31
N ARG A 142 0.17 -2.05 42.83
CA ARG A 142 -0.52 -2.45 44.07
C ARG A 142 -1.68 -3.39 43.80
N ASP A 143 -2.49 -3.07 42.78
CA ASP A 143 -3.66 -3.86 42.40
C ASP A 143 -3.92 -3.71 40.88
N LEU A 144 -3.33 -4.63 40.11
CA LEU A 144 -3.48 -4.67 38.66
C LEU A 144 -4.94 -4.90 38.24
N ASP A 145 -5.66 -5.77 38.95
CA ASP A 145 -7.04 -6.13 38.62
C ASP A 145 -7.99 -4.94 38.79
N ALA A 146 -7.82 -4.15 39.86
CA ALA A 146 -8.59 -2.94 40.08
C ALA A 146 -8.38 -1.92 38.95
N VAL A 147 -7.14 -1.72 38.51
CA VAL A 147 -6.80 -0.80 37.41
C VAL A 147 -7.34 -1.30 36.07
N ILE A 148 -7.26 -2.59 35.78
CA ILE A 148 -7.82 -3.18 34.55
C ILE A 148 -9.35 -3.02 34.53
N LYS A 149 -10.04 -3.29 35.64
CA LYS A 149 -11.50 -3.14 35.73
C LYS A 149 -11.93 -1.67 35.56
N LYS A 150 -11.27 -0.76 36.27
CA LYS A 150 -11.51 0.69 36.25
C LYS A 150 -11.30 1.30 34.85
N ASN A 151 -10.34 0.78 34.09
CA ASN A 151 -9.99 1.28 32.76
C ASN A 151 -10.37 0.30 31.63
N SER A 152 -11.27 -0.65 31.88
CA SER A 152 -11.55 -1.76 30.96
C SER A 152 -12.03 -1.30 29.58
N GLU A 153 -12.79 -0.21 29.51
CA GLU A 153 -13.26 0.38 28.25
C GLU A 153 -12.11 1.02 27.46
N GLN A 154 -11.25 1.81 28.13
CA GLN A 154 -10.05 2.39 27.49
C GLN A 154 -9.07 1.32 27.00
N ILE A 155 -8.86 0.25 27.80
CA ILE A 155 -8.00 -0.87 27.41
C ILE A 155 -8.59 -1.57 26.18
N LYS A 156 -9.90 -1.82 26.15
CA LYS A 156 -10.59 -2.42 24.99
C LYS A 156 -10.49 -1.54 23.74
N ASP A 157 -10.63 -0.23 23.88
CA ASP A 157 -10.51 0.70 22.75
C ASP A 157 -9.09 0.73 22.18
N VAL A 158 -8.08 0.81 23.05
CA VAL A 158 -6.67 0.77 22.64
C VAL A 158 -6.33 -0.58 21.99
N LEU A 159 -6.77 -1.68 22.60
CA LEU A 159 -6.55 -3.03 22.07
C LEU A 159 -7.29 -3.23 20.74
N GLY A 160 -8.53 -2.76 20.63
CA GLY A 160 -9.32 -2.80 19.42
C GLY A 160 -8.71 -1.97 18.29
N ALA A 161 -8.22 -0.77 18.59
CA ALA A 161 -7.48 0.07 17.64
C ALA A 161 -6.19 -0.61 17.17
N LEU A 162 -5.45 -1.24 18.08
CA LEU A 162 -4.23 -1.98 17.76
C LEU A 162 -4.51 -3.21 16.90
N LEU A 163 -5.53 -4.00 17.24
CA LEU A 163 -5.97 -5.16 16.44
C LEU A 163 -6.45 -4.73 15.05
N LYS A 164 -7.20 -3.63 14.94
CA LYS A 164 -7.65 -3.09 13.65
C LYS A 164 -6.47 -2.61 12.80
N ARG A 165 -5.50 -1.93 13.41
CA ARG A 165 -4.26 -1.52 12.73
C ARG A 165 -3.47 -2.74 12.26
N MET A 166 -3.32 -3.76 13.09
CA MET A 166 -2.65 -5.02 12.74
C MET A 166 -3.37 -5.72 11.58
N GLY A 167 -4.69 -5.85 11.63
CA GLY A 167 -5.49 -6.41 10.54
C GLY A 167 -5.34 -5.62 9.25
N SER A 168 -5.32 -4.28 9.32
CA SER A 168 -5.07 -3.42 8.15
C SER A 168 -3.66 -3.59 7.58
N SER A 169 -2.65 -3.78 8.43
CA SER A 169 -1.27 -4.06 8.02
C SER A 169 -1.17 -5.41 7.32
N LEU A 170 -1.83 -6.44 7.85
CA LEU A 170 -1.85 -7.78 7.27
C LEU A 170 -2.57 -7.79 5.91
N MET A 171 -3.66 -7.03 5.79
CA MET A 171 -4.33 -6.78 4.51
C MET A 171 -3.40 -6.07 3.52
N GLY A 172 -2.61 -5.09 3.99
CA GLY A 172 -1.57 -4.44 3.19
C GLY A 172 -0.51 -5.41 2.68
N VAL A 173 -0.05 -6.35 3.52
CA VAL A 173 0.89 -7.40 3.11
C VAL A 173 0.26 -8.30 2.05
N LEU A 174 -1.00 -8.71 2.21
CA LEU A 174 -1.71 -9.50 1.20
C LEU A 174 -1.81 -8.76 -0.13
N MET A 175 -2.15 -7.47 -0.12
CA MET A 175 -2.17 -6.62 -1.31
C MET A 175 -0.80 -6.51 -1.97
N PHE A 176 0.27 -6.48 -1.17
CA PHE A 176 1.64 -6.47 -1.68
C PHE A 176 2.05 -7.82 -2.29
N VAL A 177 1.58 -8.95 -1.73
CA VAL A 177 1.75 -10.28 -2.34
C VAL A 177 1.06 -10.33 -3.71
N ILE A 178 -0.17 -9.81 -3.82
CA ILE A 178 -0.86 -9.68 -5.11
C ILE A 178 -0.04 -8.82 -6.08
N ALA A 179 0.50 -7.69 -5.61
CA ALA A 179 1.38 -6.83 -6.42
C ALA A 179 2.64 -7.58 -6.92
N LEU A 180 3.25 -8.44 -6.09
CA LEU A 180 4.40 -9.28 -6.49
C LEU A 180 4.03 -10.32 -7.54
N ILE A 181 2.84 -10.92 -7.45
CA ILE A 181 2.33 -11.84 -8.48
C ILE A 181 2.11 -11.09 -9.80
N ILE A 182 1.49 -9.90 -9.74
CA ILE A 182 1.31 -9.03 -10.91
C ILE A 182 2.67 -8.65 -11.50
N ALA A 183 3.65 -8.29 -10.67
CA ALA A 183 5.00 -7.96 -11.10
C ALA A 183 5.64 -9.13 -11.86
N GLY A 184 5.50 -10.37 -11.37
CA GLY A 184 5.96 -11.58 -12.06
C GLY A 184 5.36 -11.74 -13.45
N GLY A 185 4.05 -11.50 -13.58
CA GLY A 185 3.36 -11.49 -14.88
C GLY A 185 3.90 -10.39 -15.80
N LEU A 186 4.01 -9.15 -15.31
CA LEU A 186 4.53 -8.02 -16.07
C LEU A 186 5.97 -8.25 -16.54
N MET A 187 6.83 -8.83 -15.72
CA MET A 187 8.22 -9.15 -16.10
C MET A 187 8.27 -10.25 -17.16
N THR A 188 7.40 -11.27 -17.04
CA THR A 188 7.28 -12.34 -18.04
C THR A 188 6.89 -11.79 -19.41
N PHE A 189 5.95 -10.84 -19.46
CA PHE A 189 5.48 -10.21 -20.70
C PHE A 189 6.06 -8.80 -20.92
N ALA A 190 7.24 -8.49 -20.40
CA ALA A 190 7.70 -7.10 -20.36
C ALA A 190 7.89 -6.47 -21.74
N ASP A 191 8.24 -7.26 -22.77
CA ASP A 191 8.43 -6.75 -24.14
C ASP A 191 7.10 -6.30 -24.74
N SER A 192 6.04 -7.10 -24.54
CA SER A 192 4.67 -6.74 -24.92
C SER A 192 4.17 -5.52 -24.16
N CYS A 193 4.45 -5.44 -22.85
CA CYS A 193 4.07 -4.30 -22.01
C CYS A 193 4.79 -3.01 -22.45
N ALA A 194 6.09 -3.10 -22.73
CA ALA A 194 6.89 -1.98 -23.21
C ALA A 194 6.41 -1.50 -24.59
N ALA A 195 6.11 -2.43 -25.50
CA ALA A 195 5.55 -2.10 -26.81
C ALA A 195 4.17 -1.42 -26.68
N ALA A 196 3.30 -1.90 -25.79
CA ALA A 196 1.99 -1.30 -25.54
C ALA A 196 2.13 0.13 -24.98
N ALA A 197 2.98 0.32 -23.96
CA ALA A 197 3.24 1.64 -23.39
C ALA A 197 3.79 2.62 -24.44
N ASN A 198 4.77 2.19 -25.24
CA ASN A 198 5.34 3.02 -26.29
C ASN A 198 4.30 3.41 -27.35
N ARG A 199 3.42 2.49 -27.77
CA ARG A 199 2.33 2.81 -28.70
C ARG A 199 1.38 3.85 -28.13
N ILE A 200 1.04 3.76 -26.84
CA ILE A 200 0.17 4.74 -26.18
C ILE A 200 0.83 6.12 -26.19
N PHE A 201 2.09 6.21 -25.78
CA PHE A 201 2.80 7.49 -25.73
C PHE A 201 3.00 8.10 -27.13
N VAL A 202 3.37 7.30 -28.13
CA VAL A 202 3.49 7.76 -29.51
C VAL A 202 2.13 8.21 -30.09
N ARG A 203 1.02 7.57 -29.69
CA ARG A 203 -0.32 7.97 -30.14
C ARG A 203 -0.76 9.31 -29.55
N ILE A 204 -0.33 9.63 -28.33
CA ILE A 204 -0.68 10.88 -27.63
C ILE A 204 0.25 12.01 -28.05
N GLY A 205 1.57 11.77 -28.06
CA GLY A 205 2.60 12.79 -28.24
C GLY A 205 3.33 12.74 -29.60
N GLY A 206 2.85 11.94 -30.56
CA GLY A 206 3.56 11.70 -31.82
C GLY A 206 4.89 10.94 -31.64
N LEU A 207 5.66 10.80 -32.72
CA LEU A 207 6.99 10.16 -32.65
C LEU A 207 7.96 10.94 -31.75
N LYS A 208 7.88 12.26 -31.78
CA LYS A 208 8.58 13.17 -30.86
C LYS A 208 7.58 14.20 -30.33
N PRO A 209 7.45 14.37 -29.00
CA PRO A 209 8.23 13.73 -27.92
C PRO A 209 7.70 12.36 -27.44
N GLY A 210 6.59 11.85 -27.98
CA GLY A 210 5.92 10.65 -27.43
C GLY A 210 6.79 9.39 -27.36
N GLY A 211 7.69 9.17 -28.32
CA GLY A 211 8.63 8.03 -28.29
C GLY A 211 9.65 8.07 -27.15
N GLU A 212 9.89 9.23 -26.55
CA GLU A 212 10.87 9.42 -25.46
C GLU A 212 10.24 9.26 -24.07
N TRP A 213 8.90 9.35 -23.95
CA TRP A 213 8.22 9.30 -22.66
C TRP A 213 8.35 7.95 -21.94
N ALA A 214 8.28 6.85 -22.67
CA ALA A 214 8.46 5.51 -22.09
C ALA A 214 9.83 5.32 -21.43
N PRO A 215 10.97 5.52 -22.14
CA PRO A 215 12.28 5.37 -21.52
C PRO A 215 12.53 6.39 -20.41
N MET A 216 12.05 7.64 -20.56
CA MET A 216 12.14 8.66 -19.50
C MET A 216 11.40 8.25 -18.22
N THR A 217 10.19 7.68 -18.34
CA THR A 217 9.40 7.21 -17.20
C THR A 217 10.14 6.08 -16.47
N VAL A 218 10.65 5.09 -17.21
CA VAL A 218 11.41 3.98 -16.62
C VAL A 218 12.68 4.48 -15.92
N ALA A 219 13.42 5.40 -16.54
CA ALA A 219 14.61 6.00 -15.93
C ALA A 219 14.27 6.73 -14.63
N THR A 220 13.20 7.52 -14.63
CA THR A 220 12.74 8.27 -13.46
C THR A 220 12.34 7.33 -12.32
N VAL A 221 11.52 6.32 -12.59
CA VAL A 221 11.10 5.33 -11.59
C VAL A 221 12.32 4.60 -11.01
N ARG A 222 13.24 4.14 -11.86
CA ARG A 222 14.47 3.47 -11.40
C ARG A 222 15.36 4.38 -10.57
N ASN A 223 15.49 5.65 -10.91
CA ASN A 223 16.31 6.59 -10.15
C ASN A 223 15.71 6.87 -8.76
N VAL A 224 14.39 7.06 -8.67
CA VAL A 224 13.70 7.20 -7.38
C VAL A 224 13.87 5.94 -6.53
N LEU A 225 13.70 4.75 -7.12
CA LEU A 225 13.85 3.49 -6.42
C LEU A 225 15.27 3.26 -5.89
N LYS A 226 16.30 3.59 -6.67
CA LYS A 226 17.70 3.53 -6.19
C LYS A 226 17.89 4.41 -4.96
N GLY A 227 17.27 5.59 -4.94
CA GLY A 227 17.25 6.47 -3.77
C GLY A 227 16.60 5.80 -2.55
N VAL A 228 15.39 5.27 -2.70
CA VAL A 228 14.66 4.58 -1.61
C VAL A 228 15.43 3.38 -1.08
N ILE A 229 15.98 2.54 -1.96
CA ILE A 229 16.79 1.38 -1.56
C ILE A 229 18.06 1.82 -0.82
N GLY A 230 18.71 2.89 -1.28
CA GLY A 230 19.88 3.45 -0.60
C GLY A 230 19.56 3.91 0.83
N VAL A 231 18.44 4.61 1.01
CA VAL A 231 17.97 5.03 2.34
C VAL A 231 17.63 3.82 3.21
N ALA A 232 16.93 2.82 2.66
CA ALA A 232 16.55 1.61 3.40
C ALA A 232 17.79 0.83 3.90
N LEU A 233 18.86 0.75 3.11
CA LEU A 233 20.11 0.12 3.52
C LEU A 233 20.78 0.87 4.68
N ILE A 234 20.87 2.20 4.59
CA ILE A 234 21.44 3.03 5.67
C ILE A 234 20.62 2.86 6.95
N GLN A 235 19.29 2.93 6.85
CA GLN A 235 18.39 2.73 7.98
C GLN A 235 18.56 1.35 8.60
N THR A 236 18.63 0.30 7.79
CA THR A 236 18.82 -1.08 8.27
C THR A 236 20.15 -1.23 9.03
N VAL A 237 21.23 -0.66 8.51
CA VAL A 237 22.54 -0.70 9.17
C VAL A 237 22.54 0.08 10.48
N LEU A 238 21.98 1.30 10.49
CA LEU A 238 21.91 2.12 11.70
C LEU A 238 21.06 1.46 12.79
N VAL A 239 19.92 0.87 12.42
CA VAL A 239 19.07 0.12 13.35
C VAL A 239 19.81 -1.12 13.88
N ALA A 240 20.52 -1.85 13.03
CA ALA A 240 21.29 -3.03 13.44
C ALA A 240 22.42 -2.66 14.43
N ILE A 241 23.15 -1.56 14.18
CA ILE A 241 24.17 -1.05 15.11
C ILE A 241 23.53 -0.63 16.43
N GLY A 242 22.42 0.12 16.38
CA GLY A 242 21.70 0.54 17.57
C GLY A 242 21.23 -0.64 18.45
N LEU A 243 20.69 -1.68 17.83
CA LEU A 243 20.28 -2.91 18.52
C LEU A 243 21.44 -3.75 19.05
N PHE A 244 22.63 -3.64 18.45
CA PHE A 244 23.81 -4.34 18.94
C PHE A 244 24.45 -3.65 20.15
N VAL A 245 24.32 -2.32 20.24
CA VAL A 245 24.89 -1.50 21.32
C VAL A 245 23.94 -1.39 22.52
N ALA A 246 22.63 -1.48 22.30
CA ALA A 246 21.59 -1.46 23.35
C ALA A 246 21.45 -2.81 24.08
#